data_AF-A0A9P0LXJ8-F1
#
_entry.id   AF-A0A9P0LXJ8-F1
#
_cell.length_a   1.000
_cell.length_b   1.000
_cell.length_c   1.000
_cell.angle_alpha   90.00
_cell.angle_beta   90.00
_cell.angle_gamma   90.00
#
_symmetry.space_group_name_H-M   'P 1'
#
loop_
_entity.id
_entity.type
_entity.pdbx_description
1 polymer ?
#
loop_
_entity_poly.entity_id
_entity_poly.type
_entity_poly.pdbx_seq_one_letter_code
_entity_poly.pdbx_strand_id
1 'polypeptide(L)'
;MNYNKLVKQKRVIIERCFGQMKCRFHILQYVCRIKLENVPKIIIACIVLHNVAKSLGDPDFELVEQDPDEDEGNHENDELPLRQLGQQINKKKLEYYNK
;
A
#
# COMPACT_ATOMS: atom_id res chain seq x y z
N MET A 1 -24.57 -9.59 9.22
CA MET A 1 -23.09 -9.69 9.27
C MET A 1 -22.42 -8.84 8.17
N ASN A 2 -22.81 -7.56 8.02
CA ASN A 2 -22.43 -6.72 6.86
C ASN A 2 -21.44 -5.58 7.21
N TYR A 3 -21.47 -5.09 8.45
CA TYR A 3 -20.59 -4.03 8.94
C TYR A 3 -19.10 -4.36 8.79
N ASN A 4 -18.68 -5.54 9.27
CA ASN A 4 -17.27 -5.97 9.20
C ASN A 4 -16.77 -6.08 7.76
N LYS A 5 -17.62 -6.48 6.80
CA LYS A 5 -17.27 -6.56 5.38
C LYS A 5 -17.06 -5.17 4.79
N LEU A 6 -17.96 -4.22 5.08
CA LEU A 6 -17.85 -2.83 4.63
C LEU A 6 -16.59 -2.16 5.18
N VAL A 7 -16.33 -2.28 6.49
CA VAL A 7 -15.14 -1.72 7.13
C VAL A 7 -13.87 -2.31 6.52
N LYS A 8 -13.81 -3.63 6.32
CA LYS A 8 -12.67 -4.30 5.67
C LYS A 8 -12.45 -3.74 4.26
N GLN A 9 -13.50 -3.61 3.46
CA GLN A 9 -13.39 -3.11 2.09
C GLN A 9 -12.85 -1.68 2.05
N LYS A 10 -13.35 -0.80 2.93
CA LYS A 10 -12.86 0.58 3.02
C LYS A 10 -11.40 0.66 3.44
N ARG A 11 -10.97 -0.18 4.38
CA ARG A 11 -9.56 -0.27 4.79
C ARG A 11 -8.64 -0.66 3.64
N VAL A 12 -9.01 -1.67 2.84
CA VAL A 12 -8.22 -2.09 1.68
C VAL A 12 -7.98 -0.95 0.70
N ILE A 13 -8.98 -0.10 0.47
CA ILE A 13 -8.85 1.07 -0.43
C ILE A 13 -7.85 2.08 0.15
N ILE A 14 -7.94 2.37 1.44
CA ILE A 14 -7.07 3.33 2.13
C ILE A 14 -5.62 2.80 2.18
N GLU A 15 -5.42 1.54 2.55
CA GLU A 15 -4.12 0.88 2.62
C GLU A 15 -3.43 0.89 1.25
N ARG A 16 -4.18 0.59 0.17
CA ARG A 16 -3.67 0.68 -1.20
C ARG A 16 -3.30 2.11 -1.60
N CYS A 17 -4.11 3.10 -1.23
CA CYS A 17 -3.81 4.50 -1.50
C CYS A 17 -2.50 4.93 -0.83
N PHE A 18 -2.30 4.57 0.44
CA PHE A 18 -1.06 4.86 1.16
C PHE A 18 0.14 4.12 0.57
N GLY A 19 -0.01 2.86 0.15
CA GLY A 19 1.03 2.13 -0.57
C GLY A 19 1.47 2.87 -1.84
N GLN A 20 0.51 3.30 -2.66
CA GLN A 20 0.80 4.02 -3.91
C GLN A 20 1.48 5.37 -3.65
N MET A 21 1.07 6.08 -2.60
CA MET A 21 1.68 7.34 -2.21
C MET A 21 3.13 7.16 -1.73
N LYS A 22 3.41 6.10 -0.95
CA LYS A 22 4.78 5.76 -0.52
C LYS A 22 5.68 5.37 -1.70
N CYS A 23 5.19 4.59 -2.67
CA CYS A 23 5.94 4.25 -3.87
C CYS A 23 6.22 5.47 -4.77
N ARG A 24 5.26 6.40 -4.89
CA ARG A 24 5.43 7.62 -5.71
C ARG A 24 6.36 8.65 -5.06
N PHE A 25 6.33 8.78 -3.74
CA PHE A 25 7.10 9.79 -3.00
C PHE A 25 8.06 9.14 -2.00
N HIS A 26 9.30 8.88 -2.44
CA HIS A 26 10.39 8.28 -1.63
C HIS A 26 10.62 8.96 -0.27
N ILE A 27 10.30 10.26 -0.15
CA ILE A 27 10.35 11.00 1.12
C ILE A 27 9.49 10.39 2.24
N LEU A 28 8.49 9.58 1.87
CA LEU A 28 7.57 8.88 2.79
C LEU A 28 8.02 7.44 3.12
N GLN A 29 9.07 6.93 2.47
CA GLN A 29 9.58 5.57 2.70
C GLN A 29 10.57 5.51 3.86
N TYR A 30 11.34 6.57 4.08
CA TYR A 30 12.42 6.60 5.07
C TYR A 30 12.13 7.55 6.23
N VAL A 31 12.90 7.39 7.30
CA VAL A 31 12.93 8.35 8.42
C VAL A 31 13.41 9.71 7.88
N CYS A 32 12.47 10.65 7.78
CA CYS A 32 12.75 11.97 7.26
C CYS A 32 13.55 12.81 8.26
N ARG A 33 14.76 13.25 7.87
CA ARG A 33 15.58 14.22 8.63
C ARG A 33 15.09 15.65 8.45
N ILE A 34 13.79 15.85 8.61
CA ILE A 34 13.11 17.13 8.38
C ILE A 34 12.58 17.62 9.73
N LYS A 35 12.64 18.93 9.94
CA LYS A 35 12.02 19.54 11.12
C LYS A 35 10.55 19.11 11.20
N LEU A 36 10.11 18.68 12.38
CA LEU A 36 8.77 18.14 12.62
C LEU A 36 7.66 19.11 12.14
N GLU A 37 7.89 20.41 12.26
CA GLU A 37 7.01 21.49 11.77
C GLU A 37 6.70 21.44 10.26
N ASN A 38 7.57 20.83 9.46
CA ASN A 38 7.43 20.74 8.00
C ASN A 38 6.85 19.40 7.54
N VAL A 39 6.82 18.38 8.39
CA VAL A 39 6.26 17.06 8.07
C VAL A 39 4.80 17.15 7.58
N PRO A 40 3.88 17.90 8.24
CA PRO A 40 2.52 18.02 7.75
C PRO A 40 2.42 18.66 6.35
N LYS A 41 3.27 19.66 6.07
CA LYS A 41 3.30 20.35 4.78
C LYS A 41 3.70 19.38 3.66
N ILE A 42 4.69 18.53 3.92
CA ILE A 42 5.16 17.52 2.97
C ILE A 42 4.07 16.47 2.72
N ILE A 43 3.42 15.98 3.76
CA ILE A 43 2.32 15.01 3.62
C ILE A 43 1.20 15.60 2.75
N ILE A 44 0.78 16.83 3.04
CA ILE A 44 -0.27 17.53 2.26
C ILE A 44 0.17 17.70 0.80
N ALA A 45 1.40 18.13 0.56
CA ALA A 45 1.94 18.27 -0.80
C ALA A 45 1.92 16.94 -1.56
N CYS A 46 2.33 15.83 -0.93
CA CYS A 46 2.28 14.50 -1.52
C CYS A 46 0.85 14.10 -1.89
N ILE A 47 -0.14 14.36 -1.01
CA ILE A 47 -1.55 14.04 -1.28
C ILE A 47 -2.08 14.87 -2.45
N VAL A 48 -1.82 16.18 -2.47
CA VAL A 48 -2.27 17.06 -3.57
C VAL A 48 -1.67 16.62 -4.89
N LEU A 49 -0.36 16.39 -4.94
CA LEU A 49 0.32 15.93 -6.15
C LEU A 49 -0.15 14.55 -6.59
N HIS A 50 -0.41 13.63 -5.65
CA HIS A 50 -0.99 12.31 -5.96
C HIS A 50 -2.34 12.46 -6.67
N ASN A 51 -3.23 13.29 -6.13
CA ASN A 51 -4.56 13.50 -6.70
C ASN A 51 -4.49 14.14 -8.10
N VAL A 52 -3.57 15.09 -8.30
CA VAL A 52 -3.33 15.67 -9.62
C VAL A 52 -2.83 14.61 -10.61
N ALA A 53 -1.86 13.77 -10.22
CA ALA A 53 -1.38 12.67 -11.05
C ALA A 53 -2.53 11.72 -11.44
N LYS A 54 -3.39 11.35 -10.49
CA LYS A 54 -4.59 10.55 -10.75
C LYS A 54 -5.55 11.23 -11.74
N SER A 55 -5.80 12.53 -11.59
CA SER A 55 -6.68 13.27 -12.51
C SER A 55 -6.13 13.34 -13.93
N LEU A 56 -4.80 13.33 -14.09
CA LEU A 56 -4.12 13.34 -15.38
C LEU A 56 -4.00 11.94 -15.99
N GLY A 57 -4.44 10.89 -15.29
CA GLY A 57 -4.29 9.51 -15.74
C GLY A 57 -2.84 9.01 -15.70
N ASP A 58 -1.97 9.66 -14.92
CA ASP A 58 -0.60 9.21 -14.71
C ASP A 58 -0.62 7.81 -14.07
N PRO A 59 0.03 6.80 -14.67
CA PRO A 59 0.02 5.44 -14.16
C PRO A 59 0.44 5.36 -12.69
N ASP A 60 -0.10 4.35 -12.02
CA ASP A 60 0.35 4.02 -10.69
C ASP A 60 1.70 3.31 -10.76
N PHE A 61 2.58 3.66 -9.83
CA PHE A 61 3.79 2.89 -9.58
C PHE A 61 3.37 1.50 -9.11
N GLU A 62 4.02 0.47 -9.67
CA GLU A 62 3.86 -0.89 -9.18
C GLU A 62 4.27 -0.91 -7.71
N LEU A 63 3.40 -1.48 -6.87
CA LEU A 63 3.72 -1.72 -5.48
C LEU A 63 4.75 -2.85 -5.46
N VAL A 64 6.04 -2.49 -5.49
CA VAL A 64 7.09 -3.42 -5.11
C VAL A 64 6.90 -3.66 -3.62
N GLU A 65 6.63 -4.90 -3.23
CA GLU A 65 6.57 -5.29 -1.83
C GLU A 65 7.98 -5.09 -1.27
N GLN A 66 8.22 -3.94 -0.63
CA GLN A 66 9.44 -3.73 0.15
C GLN A 66 9.21 -4.46 1.47
N ASP A 67 9.97 -5.54 1.68
CA ASP A 67 9.99 -6.23 2.96
C ASP A 67 10.36 -5.22 4.05
N PRO A 68 9.57 -5.07 5.12
CA PRO A 68 9.86 -4.14 6.21
C PRO A 68 11.19 -4.40 6.92
N ASP A 69 11.82 -5.55 6.66
CA ASP A 69 13.01 -6.07 7.32
C ASP A 69 14.30 -5.94 6.47
N GLU A 70 14.27 -5.30 5.29
CA GLU A 70 15.50 -5.02 4.51
C GLU A 70 16.27 -3.77 5.01
N ASP A 71 16.35 -3.60 6.33
CA ASP A 71 17.51 -2.98 6.98
C ASP A 71 18.31 -4.13 7.61
N GLU A 72 19.31 -4.60 6.85
CA GLU A 72 20.23 -5.73 7.10
C GLU A 72 19.87 -7.10 6.47
N GLY A 73 20.53 -7.41 5.35
CA GLY A 73 20.99 -8.78 5.06
C GLY A 73 20.27 -9.54 3.96
N ASN A 74 20.81 -9.44 2.74
CA ASN A 74 20.89 -10.48 1.70
C ASN A 74 20.00 -11.73 1.86
N HIS A 75 18.91 -11.85 1.11
CA HIS A 75 18.27 -13.15 0.88
C HIS A 75 17.66 -13.24 -0.53
N GLU A 76 18.33 -13.99 -1.40
CA GLU A 76 17.67 -14.76 -2.46
C GLU A 76 16.59 -15.64 -1.78
N ASN A 77 15.35 -15.61 -2.26
CA ASN A 77 14.47 -16.76 -2.48
C ASN A 77 13.10 -16.30 -3.03
N ASP A 78 12.67 -16.96 -4.09
CA ASP A 78 11.41 -16.73 -4.80
C ASP A 78 10.18 -16.99 -3.93
N GLU A 79 9.44 -15.94 -3.53
CA GLU A 79 8.08 -16.09 -2.99
C GLU A 79 7.06 -15.24 -3.76
N LEU A 80 5.94 -15.87 -4.14
CA LEU A 80 4.87 -15.24 -4.92
C LEU A 80 4.25 -14.03 -4.18
N PRO A 81 3.89 -12.92 -4.87
CA PRO A 81 3.46 -11.68 -4.22
C PRO A 81 2.27 -11.89 -3.27
N LEU A 82 2.30 -11.32 -2.05
CA LEU A 82 1.27 -11.48 -1.01
C LEU A 82 -0.15 -11.19 -1.51
N ARG A 83 -0.30 -10.34 -2.53
CA ARG A 83 -1.58 -10.07 -3.20
C ARG A 83 -2.21 -11.33 -3.80
N GLN A 84 -1.41 -12.18 -4.44
CA GLN A 84 -1.88 -13.43 -5.03
C GLN A 84 -2.26 -14.42 -3.93
N LEU A 85 -1.48 -14.48 -2.85
CA LEU A 85 -1.80 -15.30 -1.68
C LEU A 85 -3.10 -14.84 -1.01
N GLY A 86 -3.29 -13.53 -0.83
CA GLY A 86 -4.53 -12.95 -0.33
C GLY A 86 -5.73 -13.25 -1.23
N GLN A 87 -5.56 -13.22 -2.55
CA GLN A 87 -6.59 -13.63 -3.51
C GLN A 87 -6.92 -15.13 -3.40
N GLN A 88 -5.91 -15.99 -3.28
CA GLN A 88 -6.10 -17.44 -3.11
C GLN A 88 -6.77 -17.79 -1.78
N ILE A 89 -6.38 -17.16 -0.66
CA ILE A 89 -6.99 -17.37 0.66
C ILE A 89 -8.46 -16.95 0.62
N ASN A 90 -8.77 -15.80 0.03
CA ASN A 90 -10.15 -15.34 -0.09
C ASN A 90 -10.98 -16.28 -0.98
N LYS A 91 -10.39 -16.84 -2.05
CA LYS A 91 -11.04 -17.81 -2.94
C LYS A 91 -11.33 -19.14 -2.23
N LYS A 92 -10.34 -19.72 -1.54
CA LYS A 92 -10.50 -20.95 -0.72
C LYS A 92 -11.54 -20.78 0.38
N LYS A 93 -11.55 -19.61 1.04
CA LYS A 93 -12.55 -19.32 2.09
C LYS A 93 -13.96 -19.25 1.50
N LEU A 94 -14.12 -18.72 0.28
CA LEU A 94 -15.41 -18.66 -0.40
C LEU A 94 -15.90 -20.05 -0.82
N GLU A 95 -15.00 -20.93 -1.29
CA GLU A 95 -15.31 -22.32 -1.62
C GLU A 95 -15.78 -23.12 -0.39
N TYR A 96 -15.15 -22.91 0.78
CA TYR A 96 -15.55 -23.56 2.03
C TYR A 96 -16.97 -23.20 2.50
N TYR A 97 -17.41 -21.95 2.29
CA TYR A 97 -18.75 -21.50 2.70
C TYR A 97 -19.88 -21.87 1.72
N ASN A 98 -19.54 -22.30 0.50
CA ASN A 98 -20.51 -22.61 -0.56
C ASN A 98 -20.70 -24.13 -0.77
N LYS A 99 -20.14 -24.96 0.11
CA LYS A 99 -20.31 -26.43 0.16
C LYS A 99 -21.21 -26.78 1.33
#